data_AF-A0A5A7ZM24-F1
#
_entry.id   AF-A0A5A7ZM24-F1
#
_cell.length_a   1.000
_cell.length_b   1.000
_cell.length_c   1.000
_cell.angle_alpha   90.00
_cell.angle_beta   90.00
_cell.angle_gamma   90.00
#
_symmetry.space_group_name_H-M   'P 1'
#
loop_
_entity.id
_entity.type
_entity.pdbx_description
1 polymer ?
#
loop_
_entity_poly.entity_id
_entity_poly.type
_entity_poly.pdbx_seq_one_letter_code
_entity_poly.pdbx_strand_id
1 'polypeptide(L)'
;MDFGQNDNLRVSNAERAHVSGLLERAVADGMITLDEFAERTDAALAARTRGELRAVLVDLPGMDLDLHAPQARVVRGSVEPEALGGWMTSIVRRGPWTVAPVINLNTRMCSTTLDFTSAVLPGPVIEVNIDDYLSSTELIVPAGATADLNGVDAIAGSATVKVRNIPQPDQLHVIVRGKVRLGSVSVRHPFGSWLRRLHGG
;
A
#
# COMPACT_ATOMS: atom_id res chain seq x y z
N MET A 1 -35.81 2.12 5.68
CA MET A 1 -35.90 3.43 5.00
C MET A 1 -35.42 4.48 5.99
N ASP A 2 -34.13 4.84 5.93
CA ASP A 2 -33.53 5.87 6.80
C ASP A 2 -32.34 6.55 6.09
N PHE A 3 -32.52 6.93 4.82
CA PHE A 3 -31.48 7.60 4.03
C PHE A 3 -31.45 9.12 4.26
N GLY A 4 -32.55 9.71 4.73
CA GLY A 4 -32.75 11.16 4.76
C GLY A 4 -32.09 11.91 5.93
N GLN A 5 -31.75 11.25 7.04
CA GLN A 5 -31.18 11.98 8.20
C GLN A 5 -29.74 12.47 7.98
N ASN A 6 -28.99 11.82 7.09
CA ASN A 6 -27.56 12.07 6.90
C ASN A 6 -27.20 12.74 5.57
N ASP A 7 -28.17 12.99 4.68
CA ASP A 7 -27.90 13.62 3.37
C ASP A 7 -27.27 15.01 3.53
N ASN A 8 -27.66 15.76 4.55
CA ASN A 8 -27.18 17.13 4.81
C ASN A 8 -25.81 17.19 5.53
N LEU A 9 -25.22 16.05 5.90
CA LEU A 9 -23.92 16.04 6.58
C LEU A 9 -22.80 16.41 5.62
N ARG A 10 -21.86 17.22 6.10
CA ARG A 10 -20.67 17.60 5.31
C ARG A 10 -19.80 16.39 5.01
N VAL A 11 -19.29 16.38 3.79
CA VAL A 11 -18.37 15.35 3.32
C VAL A 11 -16.91 15.71 3.61
N SER A 12 -16.14 14.70 4.00
CA SER A 12 -14.69 14.75 4.20
C SER A 12 -13.92 14.43 2.92
N ASN A 13 -12.63 14.78 2.88
CA ASN A 13 -11.77 14.41 1.76
C ASN A 13 -11.61 12.88 1.59
N ALA A 14 -11.68 12.13 2.70
CA ALA A 14 -11.63 10.67 2.69
C ALA A 14 -12.87 10.05 2.03
N GLU A 15 -14.07 10.59 2.31
CA GLU A 15 -15.31 10.14 1.67
C GLU A 15 -15.31 10.45 0.16
N ARG A 16 -14.76 11.59 -0.25
CA ARG A 16 -14.58 11.90 -1.69
C ARG A 16 -13.61 10.92 -2.36
N ALA A 17 -12.47 10.66 -1.74
CA ALA A 17 -11.49 9.71 -2.27
C ALA A 17 -12.04 8.28 -2.38
N HIS A 18 -12.87 7.86 -1.41
CA HIS A 18 -13.57 6.57 -1.45
C HIS A 18 -14.51 6.47 -2.65
N VAL A 19 -15.29 7.53 -2.93
CA VAL A 19 -16.17 7.56 -4.10
C VAL A 19 -15.39 7.54 -5.41
N SER A 20 -14.26 8.26 -5.50
CA SER A 20 -13.37 8.17 -6.67
C SER A 20 -12.90 6.73 -6.93
N GLY A 21 -12.55 5.98 -5.89
CA GLY A 21 -12.17 4.56 -6.01
C GLY A 21 -13.32 3.65 -6.48
N LEU A 22 -14.56 3.93 -6.06
CA LEU A 22 -15.74 3.20 -6.54
C LEU A 22 -16.00 3.49 -8.03
N LEU A 23 -15.82 4.73 -8.46
CA LEU A 23 -15.94 5.13 -9.87
C LEU A 23 -14.87 4.48 -10.75
N GLU A 24 -13.61 4.41 -10.29
CA GLU A 24 -12.53 3.72 -11.00
C GLU A 24 -12.87 2.24 -11.23
N ARG A 25 -13.46 1.59 -10.21
CA ARG A 25 -13.92 0.21 -10.33
C ARG A 25 -15.09 0.07 -11.31
N ALA A 26 -16.05 0.99 -11.30
CA ALA A 26 -17.16 0.98 -12.25
C ALA A 26 -16.69 1.11 -13.71
N VAL A 27 -15.63 1.89 -13.98
CA VAL A 27 -14.98 1.95 -15.30
C VAL A 27 -14.30 0.62 -15.64
N ALA A 28 -13.53 0.06 -14.70
CA ALA A 28 -12.83 -1.20 -14.90
C ALA A 28 -13.80 -2.37 -15.20
N ASP A 29 -14.98 -2.35 -14.56
CA ASP A 29 -16.05 -3.32 -14.75
C ASP A 29 -16.92 -3.01 -16.00
N GLY A 30 -16.64 -1.91 -16.72
CA GLY A 30 -17.35 -1.51 -17.94
C GLY A 30 -18.78 -1.00 -17.70
N MET A 31 -19.11 -0.61 -16.46
CA MET A 31 -20.44 -0.12 -16.09
C MET A 31 -20.65 1.35 -16.46
N ILE A 32 -19.57 2.13 -16.54
CA ILE A 32 -19.58 3.53 -17.01
C ILE A 32 -18.44 3.75 -18.00
N THR A 33 -18.65 4.67 -18.92
CA THR A 33 -17.63 5.10 -19.88
C THR A 33 -16.59 6.01 -19.22
N LEU A 34 -15.48 6.26 -19.92
CA LEU A 34 -14.42 7.14 -19.43
C LEU A 34 -14.88 8.61 -19.34
N ASP A 35 -15.75 9.05 -20.25
CA ASP A 35 -16.35 10.37 -20.21
C ASP A 35 -17.29 10.53 -19.00
N GLU A 36 -18.15 9.54 -18.74
CA GLU A 36 -19.01 9.53 -17.54
C GLU A 36 -18.20 9.48 -16.24
N PHE A 37 -17.06 8.78 -16.24
CA PHE A 37 -16.15 8.76 -15.11
C PHE A 37 -15.56 10.13 -14.81
N ALA A 38 -15.13 10.88 -15.83
CA ALA A 38 -14.60 12.22 -15.64
C ALA A 38 -15.67 13.16 -15.05
N GLU A 39 -16.88 13.16 -15.62
CA GLU A 39 -18.00 13.99 -15.15
C GLU A 39 -18.40 13.67 -13.70
N ARG A 40 -18.47 12.37 -13.36
CA ARG A 40 -18.82 11.91 -12.01
C ARG A 40 -17.71 12.17 -10.99
N THR A 41 -16.46 12.09 -11.41
CA THR A 41 -15.31 12.41 -10.54
C THR A 41 -15.30 13.88 -10.18
N ASP A 42 -15.56 14.77 -11.14
CA ASP A 42 -15.67 16.21 -10.87
C ASP A 42 -16.84 16.51 -9.93
N ALA A 43 -18.00 15.87 -10.14
CA ALA A 43 -19.15 15.99 -9.24
C ALA A 43 -18.83 15.49 -7.81
N ALA A 44 -18.12 14.36 -7.67
CA ALA A 44 -17.69 13.82 -6.38
C ALA A 44 -16.70 14.74 -5.65
N LEU A 45 -15.77 15.37 -6.39
CA LEU A 45 -14.81 16.31 -5.82
C LEU A 45 -15.47 17.62 -5.37
N ALA A 46 -16.48 18.07 -6.12
CA ALA A 46 -17.26 19.27 -5.81
C ALA A 46 -18.28 19.07 -4.67
N ALA A 47 -18.65 17.81 -4.38
CA ALA A 47 -19.65 17.48 -3.37
C ALA A 47 -19.28 18.08 -2.01
N ARG A 48 -20.26 18.70 -1.37
CA ARG A 48 -20.17 19.27 -0.01
C ARG A 48 -20.92 18.43 1.00
N THR A 49 -21.88 17.62 0.54
CA THR A 49 -22.74 16.83 1.39
C THR A 49 -22.71 15.34 1.03
N ARG A 50 -23.08 14.50 2.00
CA ARG A 50 -23.18 13.05 1.80
C ARG A 50 -24.29 12.67 0.82
N GLY A 51 -25.37 13.45 0.76
CA GLY A 51 -26.42 13.28 -0.25
C GLY A 51 -25.91 13.55 -1.66
N GLU A 52 -25.08 14.59 -1.84
CA GLU A 52 -24.43 14.88 -3.13
C GLU A 52 -23.49 13.75 -3.57
N LEU A 53 -22.70 13.16 -2.66
CA LEU A 53 -21.88 11.99 -3.01
C LEU A 53 -22.73 10.77 -3.39
N ARG A 54 -23.82 10.50 -2.67
CA ARG A 54 -24.72 9.38 -2.98
C ARG A 54 -25.34 9.51 -4.37
N ALA A 55 -25.69 10.74 -4.77
CA ALA A 55 -26.25 10.99 -6.09
C ALA A 55 -25.31 10.58 -7.23
N VAL A 56 -23.99 10.61 -7.01
CA VAL A 56 -22.98 10.19 -8.01
C VAL A 56 -23.03 8.68 -8.31
N LEU A 57 -23.51 7.86 -7.38
CA LEU A 57 -23.53 6.40 -7.47
C LEU A 57 -24.94 5.80 -7.58
N VAL A 58 -25.99 6.62 -7.62
CA VAL A 58 -27.39 6.17 -7.47
C VAL A 58 -27.84 5.12 -8.51
N ASP A 59 -27.24 5.17 -9.70
CA ASP A 59 -27.51 4.32 -10.85
C ASP A 59 -26.48 3.20 -11.05
N LEU A 60 -25.52 3.07 -10.13
CA LEU A 60 -24.50 2.02 -10.16
C LEU A 60 -24.86 0.87 -9.20
N PRO A 61 -25.45 -0.23 -9.73
CA PRO A 61 -25.90 -1.34 -8.90
C PRO A 61 -24.71 -2.00 -8.18
N GLY A 62 -24.81 -2.14 -6.86
CA GLY A 62 -23.77 -2.73 -6.02
C GLY A 62 -22.67 -1.76 -5.55
N MET A 63 -22.71 -0.49 -5.98
CA MET A 63 -21.82 0.57 -5.49
C MET A 63 -22.54 1.40 -4.42
N ASP A 64 -22.89 0.76 -3.30
CA ASP A 64 -23.59 1.46 -2.21
C ASP A 64 -22.60 2.26 -1.35
N LEU A 65 -22.93 3.54 -1.15
CA LEU A 65 -22.29 4.40 -0.17
C LEU A 65 -22.97 4.18 1.18
N ASP A 66 -22.56 3.11 1.87
CA ASP A 66 -22.99 2.87 3.24
C ASP A 66 -22.30 3.86 4.20
N LEU A 67 -22.80 5.09 4.20
CA LEU A 67 -22.41 6.19 5.09
C LEU A 67 -23.11 6.08 6.47
N HIS A 68 -23.90 5.01 6.66
CA HIS A 68 -24.68 4.71 7.87
C HIS A 68 -24.04 3.62 8.71
N ALA A 69 -23.15 2.81 8.14
CA ALA A 69 -22.27 2.00 8.94
C ALA A 69 -21.52 2.93 9.92
N PRO A 70 -21.61 2.75 11.26
CA PRO A 70 -20.51 3.20 12.10
C PRO A 70 -19.30 2.64 11.40
N GLN A 71 -18.34 3.48 10.92
CA GLN A 71 -17.14 3.03 10.20
C GLN A 71 -16.83 1.69 10.78
N ALA A 72 -17.14 0.62 10.03
CA ALA A 72 -17.16 -0.67 10.66
C ALA A 72 -15.69 -0.83 10.97
N ARG A 73 -15.35 -0.61 12.25
CA ARG A 73 -14.20 -1.23 12.86
C ARG A 73 -14.57 -2.67 12.66
N VAL A 74 -14.14 -3.18 11.51
CA VAL A 74 -13.94 -4.58 11.29
C VAL A 74 -12.90 -4.89 12.35
N VAL A 75 -13.38 -5.15 13.56
CA VAL A 75 -12.64 -5.85 14.60
C VAL A 75 -12.58 -7.29 14.11
N ARG A 76 -11.80 -7.44 13.06
CA ARG A 76 -11.21 -8.66 12.53
C ARG A 76 -9.84 -8.23 12.00
N GLY A 77 -9.02 -7.69 12.90
CA GLY A 77 -7.60 -7.38 12.67
C GLY A 77 -7.28 -6.77 11.30
N SER A 78 -8.04 -5.78 10.82
CA SER A 78 -7.60 -4.98 9.67
C SER A 78 -6.43 -4.13 10.17
N VAL A 79 -5.22 -4.66 10.09
CA VAL A 79 -4.01 -3.88 10.30
C VAL A 79 -4.01 -2.83 9.19
N GLU A 80 -4.29 -1.59 9.55
CA GLU A 80 -4.20 -0.47 8.62
C GLU A 80 -2.81 -0.50 7.97
N PRO A 81 -2.70 -0.41 6.63
CA PRO A 81 -1.40 -0.40 5.97
C PRO A 81 -0.51 0.68 6.58
N GLU A 82 0.71 0.31 6.96
CA GLU A 82 1.64 1.29 7.52
C GLU A 82 2.11 2.22 6.41
N ALA A 83 1.78 3.50 6.53
CA ALA A 83 2.24 4.52 5.60
C ALA A 83 3.60 5.06 6.02
N LEU A 84 4.61 4.84 5.17
CA LEU A 84 5.94 5.42 5.29
C LEU A 84 6.20 6.34 4.10
N GLY A 85 6.77 7.50 4.35
CA GLY A 85 7.07 8.42 3.27
C GLY A 85 7.75 9.69 3.71
N GLY A 86 8.24 10.44 2.72
CA GLY A 86 8.97 11.66 2.96
C GLY A 86 9.47 12.33 1.69
N TRP A 87 9.95 13.56 1.88
CA TRP A 87 10.54 14.40 0.85
C TRP A 87 11.91 14.87 1.30
N MET A 88 12.95 14.63 0.48
CA MET A 88 14.34 15.00 0.77
C MET A 88 14.81 14.60 2.18
N THR A 89 14.50 13.37 2.60
CA THR A 89 14.77 12.91 3.96
C THR A 89 15.30 11.47 3.99
N SER A 90 15.58 10.96 5.18
CA SER A 90 15.97 9.57 5.39
C SER A 90 15.03 8.87 6.36
N ILE A 91 14.63 7.65 6.01
CA ILE A 91 13.74 6.80 6.82
C ILE A 91 14.53 5.55 7.22
N VAL A 92 14.66 5.31 8.52
CA VAL A 92 15.33 4.11 9.05
C VAL A 92 14.43 3.41 10.05
N ARG A 93 14.18 2.12 9.83
CA ARG A 93 13.51 1.22 10.77
C ARG A 93 14.44 0.05 11.07
N ARG A 94 14.81 -0.12 12.33
CA ARG A 94 15.68 -1.19 12.83
C ARG A 94 15.24 -1.62 14.22
N GLY A 95 15.66 -2.83 14.64
CA GLY A 95 15.35 -3.38 15.96
C GLY A 95 13.97 -4.05 16.02
N PRO A 96 13.39 -4.23 17.22
CA PRO A 96 12.10 -4.89 17.43
C PRO A 96 10.93 -3.94 17.18
N TRP A 97 10.86 -3.40 15.96
CA TRP A 97 9.69 -2.64 15.52
C TRP A 97 8.60 -3.61 15.03
N THR A 98 7.34 -3.30 15.32
CA THR A 98 6.20 -4.09 14.87
C THR A 98 5.87 -3.71 13.44
N VAL A 99 5.93 -4.70 12.54
CA VAL A 99 5.73 -4.51 11.10
C VAL A 99 4.24 -4.68 10.78
N ALA A 100 3.67 -3.81 9.96
CA ALA A 100 2.36 -4.06 9.38
C ALA A 100 2.42 -5.13 8.26
N PRO A 101 1.36 -5.93 8.05
CA PRO A 101 1.28 -6.88 6.92
C PRO A 101 1.49 -6.22 5.55
N VAL A 102 1.09 -4.94 5.45
CA VAL A 102 1.23 -4.12 4.24
C VAL A 102 1.89 -2.80 4.61
N ILE A 103 2.94 -2.42 3.87
CA ILE A 103 3.64 -1.13 3.99
C ILE A 103 3.42 -0.37 2.69
N ASN A 104 2.91 0.86 2.79
CA ASN A 104 2.85 1.80 1.67
C ASN A 104 4.02 2.77 1.79
N LEU A 105 5.00 2.65 0.90
CA LEU A 105 6.22 3.46 0.87
C LEU A 105 6.14 4.49 -0.26
N ASN A 106 5.94 5.78 0.08
CA ASN A 106 5.92 6.88 -0.88
C ASN A 106 7.09 7.83 -0.60
N THR A 107 8.12 7.79 -1.44
CA THR A 107 9.33 8.57 -1.19
C THR A 107 9.77 9.41 -2.38
N ARG A 108 10.17 10.66 -2.07
CA ARG A 108 10.71 11.61 -3.05
C ARG A 108 12.08 12.06 -2.57
N MET A 109 13.12 11.76 -3.34
CA MET A 109 14.51 12.12 -3.03
C MET A 109 14.96 11.63 -1.65
N CYS A 110 14.62 10.39 -1.27
CA CYS A 110 14.92 9.84 0.05
C CYS A 110 15.91 8.69 0.03
N SER A 111 16.45 8.40 1.21
CA SER A 111 17.12 7.12 1.52
C SER A 111 16.30 6.36 2.56
N THR A 112 15.90 5.14 2.25
CA THR A 112 15.06 4.30 3.11
C THR A 112 15.77 3.00 3.45
N THR A 113 15.85 2.65 4.74
CA THR A 113 16.31 1.34 5.20
C THR A 113 15.26 0.73 6.11
N LEU A 114 14.66 -0.38 5.67
CA LEU A 114 13.77 -1.21 6.49
C LEU A 114 14.49 -2.51 6.84
N ASP A 115 14.82 -2.68 8.11
CA ASP A 115 15.50 -3.86 8.62
C ASP A 115 14.49 -4.76 9.36
N PHE A 116 14.22 -5.92 8.75
CA PHE A 116 13.31 -6.95 9.25
C PHE A 116 14.02 -8.01 10.10
N THR A 117 15.35 -7.91 10.30
CA THR A 117 16.13 -8.98 10.96
C THR A 117 15.77 -9.20 12.43
N SER A 118 15.37 -8.13 13.12
CA SER A 118 14.93 -8.17 14.53
C SER A 118 13.48 -7.72 14.70
N ALA A 119 12.75 -7.53 13.60
CA ALA A 119 11.41 -6.95 13.62
C ALA A 119 10.36 -7.97 14.09
N VAL A 120 9.28 -7.48 14.68
CA VAL A 120 8.14 -8.31 15.08
C VAL A 120 7.20 -8.41 13.87
N LEU A 121 7.19 -9.59 13.25
CA LEU A 121 6.45 -9.86 12.02
C LEU A 121 5.01 -10.29 12.35
N PRO A 122 4.00 -9.76 11.64
CA PRO A 122 2.59 -10.13 11.84
C PRO A 122 2.24 -11.49 11.21
N GLY A 123 3.11 -12.01 10.34
CA GLY A 123 2.94 -13.26 9.63
C GLY A 123 4.14 -13.56 8.71
N PRO A 124 4.07 -14.65 7.93
CA PRO A 124 5.16 -15.07 7.05
C PRO A 124 5.27 -14.22 5.78
N VAL A 125 4.26 -13.41 5.44
CA VAL A 125 4.26 -12.57 4.23
C VAL A 125 4.12 -11.10 4.62
N ILE A 126 4.95 -10.26 4.01
CA ILE A 126 4.85 -8.80 4.10
C ILE A 126 4.81 -8.24 2.68
N GLU A 127 3.85 -7.36 2.42
CA GLU A 127 3.73 -6.63 1.16
C GLU A 127 4.26 -5.20 1.33
N VAL A 128 5.06 -4.75 0.36
CA VAL A 128 5.59 -3.40 0.28
C VAL A 128 5.15 -2.78 -1.04
N ASN A 129 4.20 -1.86 -0.97
CA ASN A 129 3.76 -1.05 -2.09
C ASN A 129 4.67 0.18 -2.19
N ILE A 130 5.47 0.28 -3.24
CA ILE A 130 6.49 1.32 -3.42
C ILE A 130 6.08 2.32 -4.51
N ASP A 131 6.15 3.62 -4.20
CA ASP A 131 6.09 4.72 -5.16
C ASP A 131 7.28 5.65 -4.90
N ASP A 132 8.42 5.26 -5.46
CA ASP A 132 9.70 5.95 -5.28
C ASP A 132 10.03 6.85 -6.48
N TYR A 133 10.63 8.00 -6.18
CA TYR A 133 11.18 8.93 -7.17
C TYR A 133 12.49 9.52 -6.68
N LEU A 134 13.56 9.37 -7.47
CA LEU A 134 14.91 9.81 -7.12
C LEU A 134 15.38 9.29 -5.76
N SER A 135 14.94 8.09 -5.37
CA SER A 135 15.14 7.54 -4.02
C SER A 135 15.87 6.20 -4.05
N SER A 136 16.47 5.84 -2.91
CA SER A 136 17.08 4.53 -2.70
C SER A 136 16.43 3.84 -1.51
N THR A 137 15.95 2.62 -1.73
CA THR A 137 15.25 1.81 -0.73
C THR A 137 15.96 0.47 -0.54
N GLU A 138 16.30 0.16 0.72
CA GLU A 138 16.97 -1.07 1.11
C GLU A 138 16.12 -1.85 2.12
N LEU A 139 15.79 -3.09 1.75
CA LEU A 139 15.05 -4.04 2.59
C LEU A 139 16.04 -5.12 3.06
N ILE A 140 16.31 -5.15 4.37
CA ILE A 140 17.22 -6.12 4.98
C ILE A 140 16.39 -7.21 5.64
N VAL A 141 16.54 -8.46 5.17
CA VAL A 141 15.70 -9.58 5.63
C VAL A 141 16.52 -10.63 6.41
N PRO A 142 15.90 -11.32 7.40
CA PRO A 142 16.59 -12.35 8.19
C PRO A 142 17.08 -13.51 7.31
N ALA A 143 18.00 -14.32 7.85
CA ALA A 143 18.49 -15.50 7.14
C ALA A 143 17.33 -16.48 6.86
N GLY A 144 17.27 -17.01 5.63
CA GLY A 144 16.17 -17.90 5.21
C GLY A 144 14.99 -17.18 4.57
N ALA A 145 14.87 -15.86 4.80
CA ALA A 145 13.85 -15.05 4.16
C ALA A 145 14.03 -14.98 2.63
N THR A 146 12.92 -14.75 1.96
CA THR A 146 12.80 -14.72 0.50
C THR A 146 12.09 -13.45 0.06
N ALA A 147 12.22 -13.07 -1.21
CA ALA A 147 11.57 -11.88 -1.73
C ALA A 147 11.22 -11.95 -3.20
N ASP A 148 10.09 -11.36 -3.56
CA ASP A 148 9.58 -11.22 -4.93
C ASP A 148 9.45 -9.73 -5.29
N LEU A 149 10.15 -9.30 -6.34
CA LEU A 149 10.11 -7.95 -6.91
C LEU A 149 9.48 -7.93 -8.32
N ASN A 150 8.86 -9.01 -8.77
CA ASN A 150 8.24 -9.11 -10.11
C ASN A 150 7.13 -8.06 -10.34
N GLY A 151 6.54 -7.53 -9.26
CA GLY A 151 5.55 -6.46 -9.32
C GLY A 151 6.14 -5.05 -9.37
N VAL A 152 7.47 -4.88 -9.46
CA VAL A 152 8.15 -3.58 -9.51
C VAL A 152 8.40 -3.15 -10.96
N ASP A 153 7.88 -1.98 -11.31
CA ASP A 153 8.21 -1.25 -12.53
C ASP A 153 9.37 -0.26 -12.25
N ALA A 154 10.57 -0.62 -12.69
CA ALA A 154 11.77 0.20 -12.53
C ALA A 154 11.98 1.08 -13.77
N ILE A 155 11.77 2.39 -13.63
CA ILE A 155 11.88 3.37 -14.71
C ILE A 155 13.18 4.16 -14.51
N ALA A 156 14.14 4.01 -15.43
CA ALA A 156 15.47 4.61 -15.32
C ALA A 156 16.13 4.34 -13.94
N GLY A 157 15.98 3.10 -13.44
CA GLY A 157 16.41 2.69 -12.11
C GLY A 157 16.70 1.19 -12.04
N SER A 158 16.78 0.65 -10.82
CA SER A 158 17.02 -0.79 -10.63
C SER A 158 16.16 -1.39 -9.51
N ALA A 159 15.77 -2.65 -9.70
CA ALA A 159 15.13 -3.49 -8.72
C ALA A 159 15.99 -4.76 -8.56
N THR A 160 16.60 -4.94 -7.39
CA THR A 160 17.61 -6.00 -7.18
C THR A 160 17.22 -6.93 -6.03
N VAL A 161 17.08 -8.23 -6.33
CA VAL A 161 16.87 -9.27 -5.31
C VAL A 161 18.16 -10.06 -5.12
N LYS A 162 18.73 -10.04 -3.91
CA LYS A 162 19.93 -10.83 -3.53
C LYS A 162 19.60 -11.96 -2.55
N VAL A 163 18.33 -12.36 -2.53
CA VAL A 163 17.81 -13.48 -1.73
C VAL A 163 17.04 -14.44 -2.65
N ARG A 164 16.58 -15.57 -2.11
CA ARG A 164 15.72 -16.49 -2.89
C ARG A 164 14.38 -15.82 -3.20
N ASN A 165 13.77 -16.17 -4.33
CA ASN A 165 12.48 -15.62 -4.77
C ASN A 165 11.30 -16.58 -4.62
N ILE A 166 11.52 -17.78 -4.09
CA ILE A 166 10.47 -18.79 -3.87
C ILE A 166 10.03 -18.74 -2.40
N PRO A 167 8.73 -18.53 -2.10
CA PRO A 167 8.23 -18.58 -0.73
C PRO A 167 8.61 -19.90 -0.03
N GLN A 168 9.07 -19.80 1.23
CA GLN A 168 9.33 -20.97 2.06
C GLN A 168 8.34 -21.01 3.23
N PRO A 169 7.88 -22.21 3.65
CA PRO A 169 7.05 -22.35 4.84
C PRO A 169 7.74 -21.72 6.07
N ASP A 170 6.98 -20.98 6.86
CA ASP A 170 7.40 -20.36 8.12
C ASP A 170 8.60 -19.40 8.03
N GLN A 171 8.98 -18.98 6.82
CA GLN A 171 10.00 -17.96 6.60
C GLN A 171 9.36 -16.68 6.07
N LEU A 172 9.96 -15.53 6.41
CA LEU A 172 9.53 -14.25 5.85
C LEU A 172 9.67 -14.27 4.31
N HIS A 173 8.58 -13.94 3.64
CA HIS A 173 8.52 -13.66 2.21
C HIS A 173 8.09 -12.21 2.01
N VAL A 174 8.97 -11.39 1.43
CA VAL A 174 8.69 -9.99 1.14
C VAL A 174 8.25 -9.84 -0.31
N ILE A 175 7.04 -9.36 -0.54
CA ILE A 175 6.53 -9.04 -1.87
C ILE A 175 6.62 -7.53 -2.05
N VAL A 176 7.27 -7.08 -3.11
CA VAL A 176 7.39 -5.65 -3.44
C VAL A 176 6.68 -5.38 -4.76
N ARG A 177 5.80 -4.38 -4.76
CA ARG A 177 5.02 -3.96 -5.94
C ARG A 177 5.02 -2.46 -6.09
N GLY A 178 4.92 -1.96 -7.32
CA GLY A 178 4.75 -0.53 -7.59
C GLY A 178 5.86 0.03 -8.48
N LYS A 179 6.20 1.30 -8.30
CA LYS A 179 7.05 2.05 -9.24
C LYS A 179 8.30 2.58 -8.54
N VAL A 180 9.46 2.39 -9.18
CA VAL A 180 10.73 2.98 -8.76
C VAL A 180 11.28 3.81 -9.91
N ARG A 181 11.27 5.14 -9.76
CA ARG A 181 11.69 6.08 -10.81
C ARG A 181 13.02 6.73 -10.45
N LEU A 182 14.00 6.68 -11.35
CA LEU A 182 15.31 7.36 -11.17
C LEU A 182 16.01 6.95 -9.87
N GLY A 183 15.85 5.69 -9.45
CA GLY A 183 16.21 5.23 -8.11
C GLY A 183 16.51 3.74 -8.05
N SER A 184 16.60 3.20 -6.84
CA SER A 184 16.84 1.78 -6.64
C SER A 184 16.05 1.20 -5.48
N VAL A 185 15.56 -0.02 -5.65
CA VAL A 185 15.09 -0.87 -4.55
C VAL A 185 15.93 -2.15 -4.49
N SER A 186 16.34 -2.56 -3.30
CA SER A 186 17.07 -3.81 -3.13
C SER A 186 16.62 -4.61 -1.91
N VAL A 187 16.64 -5.93 -2.05
CA VAL A 187 16.40 -6.87 -0.94
C VAL A 187 17.63 -7.74 -0.73
N ARG A 188 18.14 -7.77 0.49
CA ARG A 188 19.34 -8.56 0.83
C ARG A 188 19.32 -9.04 2.27
N HIS A 189 20.16 -10.04 2.56
CA HIS A 189 20.51 -10.39 3.93
C HIS A 189 21.46 -9.35 4.55
N PRO A 190 21.57 -9.31 5.90
CA PRO A 190 22.59 -8.51 6.56
C PRO A 190 24.00 -8.95 6.15
N PHE A 191 24.91 -7.97 6.08
CA PHE A 191 26.33 -8.20 5.85
C PHE A 191 26.88 -9.16 6.93
N GLY A 192 27.59 -10.22 6.51
CA GLY A 192 28.20 -11.21 7.42
C GLY A 192 27.35 -12.44 7.77
N SER A 193 26.13 -12.58 7.25
CA SER A 193 25.29 -13.78 7.45
C SER A 193 25.91 -15.08 6.92
N TRP A 194 26.85 -14.99 5.97
CA TRP A 194 27.61 -16.13 5.45
C TRP A 194 28.65 -16.68 6.44
N LEU A 195 29.28 -15.84 7.28
CA LEU A 195 30.28 -16.30 8.27
C LEU A 195 29.67 -17.19 9.36
N ARG A 196 28.38 -17.03 9.66
CA ARG A 196 27.69 -17.86 10.66
C ARG A 196 27.37 -19.28 10.17
N ARG A 197 27.28 -19.50 8.85
CA ARG A 197 27.04 -20.83 8.27
C ARG A 197 28.29 -21.71 8.22
N LEU A 198 29.49 -21.11 8.31
CA LEU A 198 30.77 -21.83 8.26
C LEU A 198 31.24 -22.35 9.62
N HIS A 199 30.65 -21.91 10.74
CA HIS A 199 31.05 -22.29 12.10
C HIS A 199 30.00 -23.13 12.85
N GLY A 200 29.02 -23.70 12.16
CA GLY A 200 27.91 -24.44 12.78
C GLY A 200 27.56 -25.74 12.07
N GLY A 201 28.56 -26.58 11.82
CA GLY A 201 28.42 -27.97 11.36
C GLY A 201 29.09 -28.92 12.33
#